data_AF-A0A834LVQ3-F1
#
_entry.id   AF-A0A834LVQ3-F1
#
_cell.length_a   1.000
_cell.length_b   1.000
_cell.length_c   1.000
_cell.angle_alpha   90.00
_cell.angle_beta   90.00
_cell.angle_gamma   90.00
#
_symmetry.space_group_name_H-M   'P 1'
#
loop_
_entity.id
_entity.type
_entity.pdbx_description
1 polymer ?
#
loop_
_entity_poly.entity_id
_entity_poly.type
_entity_poly.pdbx_seq_one_letter_code
_entity_poly.pdbx_strand_id
1 'polypeptide(L)'
;MFCDEAKCLDRILTEGRLRKEHGLKDGWYDGGSIFVAVFLVIAVSTLSNFRQNRQFVKLSKVSNNIQVDVVRNGRRQQVSIFEIVLGDVICLKIGDQVPADGLFIDGHSLLVDESSMTGESDHVEVDLTQNPFLFSGTKVADGFGRMLVTSVGMN
;
A
#
# COMPACT_ATOMS: atom_id res chain seq x y z
N MET A 1 1.23 16.78 -10.23
CA MET A 1 -0.21 17.01 -10.46
C MET A 1 -1.01 17.21 -9.16
N PHE A 2 -0.67 16.54 -8.05
CA PHE A 2 -1.25 16.85 -6.71
C PHE A 2 -0.72 18.13 -6.04
N CYS A 3 0.46 18.63 -6.46
CA CYS A 3 1.00 19.90 -5.97
C CYS A 3 0.22 21.14 -6.44
N ASP A 4 -0.70 21.02 -7.42
CA ASP A 4 -1.47 22.17 -7.93
C ASP A 4 -2.64 22.56 -7.02
N GLU A 5 -3.36 21.61 -6.42
CA GLU A 5 -4.53 21.94 -5.59
C GLU A 5 -4.17 22.59 -4.25
N ALA A 6 -3.07 22.17 -3.61
CA ALA A 6 -2.60 22.79 -2.36
C ALA A 6 -2.12 24.23 -2.58
N LYS A 7 -1.45 24.51 -3.72
CA LYS A 7 -1.10 25.87 -4.14
C LYS A 7 -2.32 26.70 -4.52
N CYS A 8 -3.38 26.07 -5.06
CA CYS A 8 -4.64 26.73 -5.38
C CYS A 8 -5.41 27.12 -4.12
N LEU A 9 -5.42 26.26 -3.10
CA LEU A 9 -6.10 26.50 -1.83
C LEU A 9 -5.39 27.59 -1.00
N ASP A 10 -4.05 27.59 -0.98
CA ASP A 10 -3.25 28.65 -0.35
C ASP A 10 -3.41 30.00 -1.06
N ARG A 11 -3.55 30.00 -2.40
CA ARG A 11 -3.83 31.21 -3.19
C ARG A 11 -5.24 31.74 -2.95
N ILE A 12 -6.25 30.88 -2.77
CA ILE A 12 -7.63 31.29 -2.43
C ILE A 12 -7.71 31.85 -0.99
N LEU A 13 -6.98 31.28 -0.04
CA LEU A 13 -6.92 31.80 1.34
C LEU A 13 -6.15 33.13 1.43
N THR A 14 -5.13 33.32 0.60
CA THR A 14 -4.33 34.54 0.56
C THR A 14 -5.03 35.67 -0.20
N GLU A 15 -5.79 35.36 -1.27
CA GLU A 15 -6.59 36.35 -2.04
C GLU A 15 -7.98 36.61 -1.43
N GLY A 16 -8.53 35.70 -0.62
CA GLY A 16 -9.82 35.83 0.06
C GLY A 16 -9.84 36.87 1.19
N ARG A 17 -8.71 37.50 1.51
CA ARG A 17 -8.62 38.52 2.57
C ARG A 17 -8.93 39.94 2.11
N LEU A 18 -9.53 40.15 0.94
CA LEU A 18 -9.97 41.47 0.51
C LEU A 18 -11.39 41.46 -0.06
N ARG A 19 -12.24 42.28 0.59
CA ARG A 19 -13.52 42.86 0.14
C ARG A 19 -14.76 42.07 0.62
N LYS A 20 -15.64 42.60 1.50
CA LYS A 20 -16.05 44.00 1.69
C LYS A 20 -16.70 44.18 3.07
N GLU A 21 -16.29 45.23 3.79
CA GLU A 21 -17.21 45.97 4.64
C GLU A 21 -18.38 46.47 3.77
N HIS A 22 -19.62 46.40 4.28
CA HIS A 22 -20.68 47.41 4.18
C HIS A 22 -22.03 46.78 4.60
N GLY A 23 -22.63 47.30 5.68
CA GLY A 23 -24.09 47.18 5.88
C GLY A 23 -24.54 46.87 7.29
N LEU A 24 -24.57 47.90 8.16
CA LEU A 24 -25.05 47.92 9.55
C LEU A 24 -26.59 47.75 9.70
N LYS A 25 -27.20 46.79 9.00
CA LYS A 25 -28.62 46.42 9.19
C LYS A 25 -28.76 44.94 8.91
N ASP A 26 -28.87 44.13 9.96
CA ASP A 26 -29.52 42.80 9.99
C ASP A 26 -28.82 41.86 10.99
N GLY A 27 -29.16 41.98 12.29
CA GLY A 27 -28.55 41.17 13.37
C GLY A 27 -28.76 39.65 13.25
N TRP A 28 -29.64 39.18 12.36
CA TRP A 28 -29.80 37.76 12.03
C TRP A 28 -28.71 37.28 11.05
N TYR A 29 -28.26 38.16 10.15
CA TYR A 29 -27.32 37.83 9.08
C TYR A 29 -25.88 37.73 9.60
N ASP A 30 -25.57 38.40 10.71
CA ASP A 30 -24.23 38.37 11.31
C ASP A 30 -23.89 36.96 11.84
N GLY A 31 -24.82 36.32 12.56
CA GLY A 31 -24.67 34.92 13.00
C GLY A 31 -24.80 33.90 11.86
N GLY A 32 -25.71 34.16 10.91
CA GLY A 32 -25.89 33.31 9.73
C GLY A 32 -24.67 33.27 8.82
N SER A 33 -23.97 34.41 8.66
CA SER A 33 -22.77 34.53 7.84
C SER A 33 -21.62 33.66 8.37
N ILE A 34 -21.41 33.67 9.69
CA ILE A 34 -20.38 32.86 10.35
C ILE A 34 -20.68 31.37 10.19
N PHE A 35 -21.94 30.96 10.40
CA PHE A 35 -22.34 29.56 10.25
C PHE A 35 -22.17 29.07 8.81
N VAL A 36 -22.57 29.87 7.83
CA VAL A 36 -22.41 29.54 6.40
C VAL A 36 -20.93 29.44 6.03
N ALA A 37 -20.09 30.36 6.49
CA ALA A 37 -18.64 30.32 6.22
C ALA A 37 -17.98 29.06 6.79
N VAL A 38 -18.26 28.70 8.04
CA VAL A 38 -17.72 27.49 8.69
C VAL A 38 -18.23 26.22 7.99
N PHE A 39 -19.52 26.17 7.66
CA PHE A 39 -20.11 25.03 6.95
C PHE A 39 -19.45 24.81 5.58
N LEU A 40 -19.20 25.88 4.82
CA LEU A 40 -18.57 25.81 3.51
C LEU A 40 -17.13 25.30 3.63
N VAL A 41 -16.37 25.76 4.63
CA VAL A 41 -15.01 25.26 4.91
C VAL A 41 -15.03 23.77 5.24
N ILE A 42 -15.90 23.32 6.15
CA ILE A 42 -16.01 21.89 6.53
C ILE A 42 -16.44 21.04 5.33
N ALA A 43 -17.39 21.50 4.51
CA ALA A 43 -17.84 20.79 3.31
C ALA A 43 -16.72 20.62 2.28
N VAL A 44 -15.93 21.68 2.04
CA VAL A 44 -14.77 21.61 1.13
C VAL A 44 -13.67 20.73 1.72
N SER A 45 -13.36 20.84 3.01
CA SER A 45 -12.37 20.00 3.69
C SER A 45 -12.76 18.52 3.64
N THR A 46 -14.01 18.17 3.94
CA THR A 46 -14.49 16.78 3.91
C THR A 46 -14.55 16.23 2.49
N LEU A 47 -14.98 17.02 1.49
CA LEU A 47 -14.98 16.61 0.09
C LEU A 47 -13.55 16.39 -0.45
N SER A 48 -12.62 17.28 -0.08
CA SER A 48 -11.20 17.17 -0.43
C SER A 48 -10.57 15.96 0.25
N ASN A 49 -10.79 15.77 1.56
CA ASN A 49 -10.30 14.61 2.31
C ASN A 49 -10.86 13.29 1.76
N PHE A 50 -12.14 13.26 1.36
CA PHE A 50 -12.74 12.07 0.76
C PHE A 50 -12.17 11.77 -0.64
N ARG A 51 -11.90 12.80 -1.45
CA ARG A 51 -11.22 12.66 -2.75
C ARG A 51 -9.77 12.22 -2.58
N GLN A 52 -9.04 12.76 -1.60
CA GLN A 52 -7.66 12.35 -1.29
C GLN A 52 -7.62 10.89 -0.79
N ASN A 53 -8.53 10.50 0.10
CA ASN A 53 -8.58 9.13 0.61
C ASN A 53 -8.90 8.11 -0.51
N ARG A 54 -9.76 8.47 -1.48
CA ARG A 54 -10.02 7.62 -2.64
C ARG A 54 -8.82 7.47 -3.59
N GLN A 55 -7.95 8.48 -3.69
CA GLN A 55 -6.74 8.38 -4.50
C GLN A 55 -5.67 7.51 -3.80
N PHE A 56 -5.65 7.49 -2.46
CA PHE A 56 -4.90 6.48 -1.70
C PHE A 56 -5.45 5.07 -1.96
N VAL A 57 -6.76 4.83 -1.91
CA VAL A 57 -7.33 3.49 -2.19
C VAL A 57 -7.10 3.03 -3.63
N LYS A 58 -7.01 3.95 -4.59
CA LYS A 58 -6.66 3.60 -5.99
C LYS A 58 -5.15 3.41 -6.20
N LEU A 59 -4.28 4.15 -5.50
CA LEU A 59 -2.85 3.87 -5.50
C LEU A 59 -2.51 2.59 -4.70
N SER A 60 -3.22 2.26 -3.62
CA SER A 60 -3.10 0.98 -2.91
C SER A 60 -3.63 -0.20 -3.73
N LYS A 61 -4.50 0.04 -4.73
CA LYS A 61 -4.92 -0.97 -5.70
C LYS A 61 -3.93 -1.15 -6.87
N VAL A 62 -3.04 -0.19 -7.10
CA VAL A 62 -2.06 -0.22 -8.21
C VAL A 62 -0.64 -0.52 -7.71
N SER A 63 -0.31 -0.21 -6.45
CA SER A 63 0.98 -0.56 -5.83
C SER A 63 1.02 -1.99 -5.26
N ASN A 64 -0.14 -2.64 -5.10
CA ASN A 64 -0.25 -4.00 -4.56
C ASN A 64 -0.63 -5.04 -5.64
N ASN A 65 -0.29 -4.80 -6.90
CA ASN A 65 -0.32 -5.85 -7.92
C ASN A 65 1.08 -6.45 -8.08
N ILE A 66 1.71 -6.84 -6.95
CA ILE A 66 2.79 -7.82 -7.02
C ILE A 66 2.10 -9.10 -7.48
N GLN A 67 2.20 -9.39 -8.77
CA GLN A 67 1.69 -10.62 -9.35
C GLN A 67 2.63 -11.73 -8.92
N VAL A 68 2.10 -12.66 -8.15
CA VAL A 68 2.85 -13.81 -7.66
C VAL A 68 2.54 -14.99 -8.57
N ASP A 69 3.59 -15.62 -9.11
CA ASP A 69 3.47 -16.84 -9.89
C ASP A 69 3.12 -18.00 -8.94
N VAL A 70 1.88 -18.49 -8.96
CA VAL A 70 1.45 -19.67 -8.21
C VAL A 70 1.17 -20.85 -9.15
N VAL A 71 1.31 -22.06 -8.62
CA VAL A 71 0.99 -23.31 -9.31
C VAL A 71 -0.27 -23.92 -8.69
N ARG A 72 -1.40 -23.83 -9.39
CA ARG A 72 -2.64 -24.54 -9.02
C ARG A 72 -2.98 -25.55 -10.13
N ASN A 73 -3.38 -26.77 -9.76
CA ASN A 73 -3.72 -27.84 -10.71
C ASN A 73 -2.63 -28.13 -11.76
N GLY A 74 -1.36 -28.01 -11.38
CA GLY A 74 -0.21 -28.23 -12.26
C GLY A 74 0.02 -27.17 -13.33
N ARG A 75 -0.74 -26.06 -13.32
CA ARG A 75 -0.55 -24.92 -14.24
C ARG A 75 -0.05 -23.71 -13.47
N ARG A 76 0.92 -22.99 -14.07
CA ARG A 76 1.39 -21.70 -13.56
C ARG A 76 0.34 -20.63 -13.91
N GLN A 77 -0.06 -19.87 -12.91
CA GLN A 77 -0.98 -18.75 -13.04
C GLN A 77 -0.49 -17.59 -12.18
N GLN A 78 -0.68 -16.37 -12.66
CA GLN A 78 -0.40 -15.18 -11.88
C GLN A 78 -1.63 -14.80 -11.07
N VAL A 79 -1.48 -14.77 -9.76
CA VAL A 79 -2.52 -14.33 -8.83
C VAL A 79 -2.05 -13.09 -8.09
N SER A 80 -3.01 -12.29 -7.63
CA SER A 80 -2.69 -11.18 -6.75
C SER A 80 -2.22 -11.70 -5.40
N ILE A 81 -1.32 -10.96 -4.74
CA ILE A 81 -0.86 -11.26 -3.38
C ILE A 81 -2.02 -11.44 -2.37
N PHE A 82 -3.15 -10.76 -2.59
CA PHE A 82 -4.35 -10.87 -1.75
C PHE A 82 -5.17 -12.14 -1.98
N GLU A 83 -4.94 -12.86 -3.08
CA GLU A 83 -5.66 -14.10 -3.43
C GLU A 83 -4.84 -15.37 -3.10
N ILE A 84 -3.69 -15.20 -2.44
CA ILE A 84 -2.85 -16.30 -1.97
C ILE A 84 -3.55 -17.01 -0.82
N VAL A 85 -3.61 -18.34 -0.90
CA VAL A 85 -4.22 -19.18 0.13
C VAL A 85 -3.24 -20.25 0.62
N LEU A 86 -3.54 -20.81 1.80
CA LEU A 86 -2.78 -21.93 2.35
C LEU A 86 -2.76 -23.11 1.38
N GLY A 87 -1.58 -23.72 1.20
CA GLY A 87 -1.38 -24.83 0.27
C GLY A 87 -1.10 -24.43 -1.18
N ASP A 88 -1.09 -23.13 -1.49
CA ASP A 88 -0.57 -22.67 -2.78
C ASP A 88 0.94 -22.93 -2.88
N VAL A 89 1.40 -23.29 -4.08
CA VAL A 89 2.83 -23.40 -4.39
C VAL A 89 3.25 -22.15 -5.15
N ILE A 90 4.08 -21.32 -4.54
CA ILE A 90 4.61 -20.09 -5.13
C ILE A 90 5.97 -20.38 -5.77
N CYS A 91 6.18 -19.87 -6.98
CA CYS A 91 7.49 -19.85 -7.64
C CYS A 91 8.19 -18.52 -7.35
N LEU A 92 9.31 -18.59 -6.64
CA LEU A 92 10.17 -17.46 -6.30
C LEU A 92 11.35 -17.36 -7.28
N LYS A 93 11.65 -16.14 -7.73
CA LYS A 93 12.82 -15.81 -8.55
C LYS A 93 13.65 -14.71 -7.90
N ILE A 94 14.86 -14.53 -8.41
CA ILE A 94 15.78 -13.46 -8.00
C ILE A 94 15.08 -12.11 -8.02
N GLY A 95 15.14 -11.40 -6.90
CA GLY A 95 14.55 -10.07 -6.73
C GLY A 95 13.10 -10.07 -6.27
N ASP A 96 12.41 -11.21 -6.24
CA ASP A 96 11.05 -11.31 -5.73
C ASP A 96 11.02 -11.14 -4.21
N GLN A 97 9.93 -10.55 -3.71
CA GLN A 97 9.65 -10.48 -2.28
C GLN A 97 8.72 -11.63 -1.89
N VAL A 98 9.06 -12.33 -0.81
CA VAL A 98 8.27 -13.45 -0.29
C VAL A 98 6.95 -12.91 0.28
N PRO A 99 5.78 -13.31 -0.26
CA PRO A 99 4.50 -12.70 0.08
C PRO A 99 3.84 -13.25 1.35
N ALA A 100 4.22 -14.45 1.77
CA ALA A 100 3.60 -15.18 2.88
C ALA A 100 4.63 -16.17 3.46
N ASP A 101 4.40 -16.66 4.67
CA ASP A 101 5.29 -17.65 5.27
C ASP A 101 5.06 -19.02 4.62
N GLY A 102 6.13 -19.77 4.43
CA GLY A 102 6.06 -21.07 3.80
C GLY A 102 7.27 -21.95 3.97
N LEU A 103 7.17 -23.13 3.37
CA LEU A 103 8.22 -24.13 3.34
C LEU A 103 8.79 -24.29 1.94
N PHE A 104 10.10 -24.31 1.82
CA PHE A 104 10.80 -24.63 0.58
C PHE A 104 10.53 -26.08 0.18
N ILE A 105 10.13 -26.29 -1.08
CA ILE A 105 9.80 -27.60 -1.66
C ILE A 105 10.90 -28.06 -2.61
N ASP A 106 11.34 -27.18 -3.51
CA ASP A 106 12.24 -27.52 -4.60
C ASP A 106 12.86 -26.26 -5.21
N GLY A 107 14.10 -26.31 -5.65
CA GLY A 107 14.82 -25.16 -6.18
C GLY A 107 16.32 -25.41 -6.27
N HIS A 108 17.06 -24.38 -6.66
CA HIS A 108 18.51 -24.43 -6.75
C HIS A 108 19.12 -23.20 -6.09
N SER A 109 19.95 -23.45 -5.07
CA SER A 109 20.73 -22.45 -4.32
C SER A 109 19.94 -21.16 -4.02
N LEU A 110 18.81 -21.31 -3.33
CA LEU A 110 17.94 -20.18 -3.00
C LEU A 110 18.58 -19.38 -1.86
N LEU A 111 18.96 -18.14 -2.15
CA LEU A 111 19.52 -17.21 -1.17
C LEU A 111 18.50 -16.13 -0.86
N VAL A 112 18.24 -15.93 0.42
CA VAL A 112 17.25 -14.97 0.92
C VAL A 112 17.95 -13.93 1.78
N ASP A 113 17.58 -12.68 1.57
CA ASP A 113 18.02 -11.53 2.34
C ASP A 113 17.03 -11.26 3.48
N GLU A 114 17.49 -11.44 4.71
CA GLU A 114 16.71 -11.22 5.94
C GLU A 114 16.84 -9.80 6.49
N SER A 115 17.56 -8.90 5.81
CA SER A 115 17.75 -7.50 6.22
C SER A 115 16.43 -6.76 6.45
N SER A 116 15.38 -7.13 5.71
CA SER A 116 14.05 -6.53 5.85
C SER A 116 13.38 -6.87 7.18
N MET A 117 13.79 -7.97 7.83
CA MET A 117 13.22 -8.45 9.09
C MET A 117 14.12 -8.18 10.29
N THR A 118 15.43 -8.45 10.17
CA THR A 118 16.39 -8.35 11.29
C THR A 118 17.16 -7.02 11.32
N GLY A 119 17.21 -6.31 10.20
CA GLY A 119 18.04 -5.10 10.03
C GLY A 119 19.53 -5.37 9.78
N GLU A 120 19.94 -6.64 9.81
CA GLU A 120 21.30 -7.09 9.49
C GLU A 120 21.30 -7.67 8.06
N SER A 121 22.21 -7.20 7.21
CA SER A 121 22.31 -7.63 5.81
C SER A 121 23.05 -8.94 5.64
N ASP A 122 22.56 -9.98 6.30
CA ASP A 122 23.05 -11.35 6.17
C ASP A 122 22.17 -12.14 5.19
N HIS A 123 22.83 -12.86 4.28
CA HIS A 123 22.18 -13.76 3.35
C HIS A 123 22.07 -15.15 3.95
N VAL A 124 20.86 -15.69 3.98
CA VAL A 124 20.56 -17.04 4.45
C VAL A 124 20.28 -17.92 3.25
N GLU A 125 21.08 -18.96 3.07
CA GLU A 125 20.83 -20.00 2.06
C GLU A 125 19.73 -20.92 2.55
N VAL A 126 18.64 -21.05 1.80
CA VAL A 126 17.49 -21.90 2.12
C VAL A 126 17.65 -23.24 1.43
N ASP A 127 17.71 -24.31 2.23
CA ASP A 127 17.78 -25.68 1.75
C ASP A 127 16.73 -26.58 2.43
N LEU A 128 16.36 -27.68 1.76
CA LEU A 128 15.46 -28.70 2.26
C LEU A 128 15.95 -29.35 3.56
N THR A 129 17.27 -29.48 3.75
CA THR A 129 17.84 -30.24 4.87
C THR A 129 18.23 -29.39 6.07
N GLN A 130 18.71 -28.16 5.85
CA GLN A 130 19.19 -27.29 6.92
C GLN A 130 18.07 -26.38 7.45
N ASN A 131 17.37 -25.69 6.54
CA ASN A 131 16.48 -24.60 6.88
C ASN A 131 15.41 -24.40 5.78
N PRO A 132 14.37 -25.24 5.75
CA PRO A 132 13.36 -25.17 4.71
C PRO A 132 12.35 -24.03 4.92
N PHE A 133 12.58 -23.09 5.84
CA PHE A 133 11.60 -22.06 6.18
C PHE A 133 11.82 -20.78 5.38
N LEU A 134 10.74 -20.21 4.86
CA LEU A 134 10.71 -18.94 4.14
C LEU A 134 9.77 -18.01 4.87
N PHE A 135 10.28 -16.84 5.26
CA PHE A 135 9.52 -15.83 5.98
C PHE A 135 9.02 -14.73 5.07
N SER A 136 7.78 -14.30 5.29
CA SER A 136 7.15 -13.19 4.62
C SER A 136 7.97 -11.91 4.78
N GLY A 137 8.07 -11.11 3.72
CA GLY A 137 8.77 -9.84 3.72
C GLY A 137 10.27 -9.93 3.41
N THR A 138 10.86 -11.12 3.45
CA THR A 138 12.24 -11.35 2.98
C THR A 138 12.32 -11.24 1.45
N LYS A 139 13.52 -10.93 0.94
CA LYS A 139 13.75 -10.76 -0.50
C LYS A 139 14.68 -11.84 -1.02
N VAL A 140 14.38 -12.40 -2.18
CA VAL A 140 15.26 -13.37 -2.82
C VAL A 140 16.47 -12.63 -3.38
N ALA A 141 17.64 -12.90 -2.79
CA ALA A 141 18.91 -12.33 -3.20
C ALA A 141 19.45 -13.03 -4.46
N ASP A 142 19.37 -14.37 -4.49
CA ASP A 142 19.84 -15.17 -5.62
C ASP A 142 19.12 -16.54 -5.69
N GLY A 143 19.21 -17.20 -6.83
CA GLY A 143 18.63 -18.51 -7.09
C GLY A 143 17.15 -18.49 -7.47
N PHE A 144 16.57 -19.68 -7.51
CA PHE A 144 15.13 -19.86 -7.76
C PHE A 144 14.59 -21.02 -6.94
N GLY A 145 13.33 -20.91 -6.54
CA GLY A 145 12.72 -21.88 -5.65
C GLY A 145 11.21 -21.94 -5.76
N ARG A 146 10.66 -23.03 -5.24
CA ARG A 146 9.24 -23.26 -5.05
C ARG A 146 8.99 -23.39 -3.57
N MET A 147 8.01 -22.65 -3.09
CA MET A 147 7.61 -22.69 -1.69
C MET A 147 6.14 -23.09 -1.56
N LEU A 148 5.81 -23.82 -0.50
CA LEU A 148 4.46 -24.13 -0.08
C LEU A 148 4.02 -23.10 0.96
N VAL A 149 2.91 -22.42 0.71
CA VAL A 149 2.34 -21.47 1.67
C VAL A 149 1.81 -22.22 2.88
N THR A 150 2.36 -21.94 4.07
CA THR A 150 1.94 -22.54 5.35
C THR A 150 1.15 -21.58 6.23
N SER A 151 1.40 -20.28 6.10
CA SER A 151 0.70 -19.24 6.83
C SER A 151 0.60 -17.98 5.97
N VAL A 152 -0.60 -17.39 5.93
CA VAL A 152 -0.83 -16.07 5.34
C VAL A 152 -1.07 -15.08 6.48
N GLY A 153 -0.39 -13.93 6.45
CA GLY A 153 -0.57 -12.86 7.43
C GLY A 153 -2.03 -12.39 7.51
N MET A 154 -2.44 -11.91 8.68
CA MET A 154 -3.84 -11.65 8.98
C MET A 154 -4.46 -10.53 8.13
N ASN A 155 -5.62 -10.87 7.57
CA ASN A 155 -6.66 -10.00 7.04
C ASN A 155 -7.27 -9.08 8.11
#